data_AF-A0A7X7ME29-F1
#
_entry.id   AF-A0A7X7ME29-F1
#
_cell.length_a   1.000
_cell.length_b   1.000
_cell.length_c   1.000
_cell.angle_alpha   90.00
_cell.angle_beta   90.00
_cell.angle_gamma   90.00
#
_symmetry.space_group_name_H-M   'P 1'
#
loop_
_entity.id
_entity.type
_entity.pdbx_description
1 polymer ?
#
loop_
_entity_poly.entity_id
_entity_poly.type
_entity_poly.pdbx_seq_one_letter_code
_entity_poly.pdbx_strand_id
1 'polypeptide(L)'
;MFSWHSRELPAGRCAVLRMGRLTLWIWQAPGEWRLATLQEERPQATEYRADLPVPREVPDWIRYIGPDRPGAFRLLPVLPPLPLAISPASALHLLPSSRSELFVGIPVTVRVEIPHGGQTLTLAEFPVQPLAKTWFGQPDDPHGLLCLSLRSRARLDVAELGPADPARAVCELRLHNPTTAMLPFQSLALPTDPLGL
;
A
#
# COMPACT_ATOMS: atom_id res chain seq x y z
N MET A 1 -1.20 18.52 6.78
CA MET A 1 -0.53 17.55 5.87
C MET A 1 -0.24 16.28 6.67
N PHE A 2 -0.65 15.10 6.19
CA PHE A 2 -0.38 13.83 6.86
C PHE A 2 1.11 13.48 6.82
N SER A 3 1.61 12.74 7.81
CA SER A 3 3.02 12.32 7.87
C SER A 3 3.20 10.96 8.56
N TRP A 4 4.17 10.18 8.09
CA TRP A 4 4.45 8.78 8.48
C TRP A 4 5.35 8.64 9.72
N HIS A 5 5.11 9.44 10.76
CA HIS A 5 5.93 9.44 11.97
C HIS A 5 5.32 8.62 13.11
N SER A 6 6.12 8.35 14.14
CA SER A 6 5.63 7.79 15.40
C SER A 6 4.63 8.75 16.06
N ARG A 7 3.63 8.19 16.72
CA ARG A 7 2.56 8.93 17.38
C ARG A 7 2.23 8.29 18.72
N GLU A 8 1.86 9.13 19.68
CA GLU A 8 1.33 8.70 20.96
C GLU A 8 -0.20 8.65 20.92
N LEU A 9 -0.77 7.66 21.58
CA LEU A 9 -2.20 7.49 21.76
C LEU A 9 -2.45 7.24 23.26
N PRO A 10 -3.16 8.14 23.96
CA PRO A 10 -3.49 7.94 25.35
C PRO A 10 -4.34 6.68 25.55
N ALA A 11 -4.23 6.08 26.73
CA ALA A 11 -4.96 4.86 27.01
C ALA A 11 -6.49 5.07 26.97
N GLY A 12 -7.21 4.12 26.38
CA GLY A 12 -8.66 4.21 26.17
C GLY A 12 -9.07 5.15 25.03
N ARG A 13 -8.13 5.69 24.24
CA ARG A 13 -8.41 6.58 23.12
C ARG A 13 -8.19 5.90 21.77
N CYS A 14 -8.85 6.42 20.76
CA CYS A 14 -8.82 5.90 19.40
C CYS A 14 -8.19 6.93 18.45
N ALA A 15 -7.47 6.43 17.44
CA ALA A 15 -7.06 7.17 16.27
C ALA A 15 -7.71 6.58 15.03
N VAL A 16 -7.97 7.43 14.04
CA VAL A 16 -8.54 7.07 12.74
C VAL A 16 -7.64 7.60 11.65
N LEU A 17 -7.29 6.72 10.71
CA LEU A 17 -6.67 7.07 9.43
C LEU A 17 -7.65 6.78 8.31
N ARG A 18 -7.91 7.77 7.48
CA ARG A 18 -8.53 7.61 6.15
C ARG A 18 -7.47 7.84 5.10
N MET A 19 -7.30 6.90 4.19
CA MET A 19 -6.31 7.00 3.12
C MET A 19 -6.71 6.12 1.94
N GLY A 20 -6.90 6.71 0.76
CA GLY A 20 -7.43 5.97 -0.37
C GLY A 20 -8.81 5.41 -0.02
N ARG A 21 -9.00 4.11 -0.17
CA ARG A 21 -10.23 3.39 0.20
C ARG A 21 -10.17 2.77 1.60
N LEU A 22 -9.08 2.95 2.34
CA LEU A 22 -8.95 2.42 3.69
C LEU A 22 -9.42 3.44 4.73
N THR A 23 -10.34 3.00 5.59
CA THR A 23 -10.53 3.58 6.92
C THR A 23 -9.95 2.60 7.94
N LEU A 24 -8.98 3.05 8.73
CA LEU A 24 -8.29 2.27 9.77
C LEU A 24 -8.53 2.92 11.13
N TRP A 25 -9.08 2.16 12.07
CA TRP A 25 -9.19 2.52 13.47
C TRP A 25 -8.11 1.83 14.28
N ILE A 26 -7.49 2.59 15.18
CA ILE A 26 -6.43 2.13 16.08
C ILE A 26 -6.86 2.52 17.48
N TRP A 27 -6.98 1.55 18.37
CA TRP A 27 -7.38 1.78 19.74
C TRP A 27 -6.36 1.14 20.68
N GLN A 28 -5.82 1.95 21.60
CA GLN A 28 -5.10 1.43 22.75
C GLN A 28 -6.10 1.27 23.90
N ALA A 29 -6.31 0.03 24.33
CA ALA A 29 -7.03 -0.28 25.55
C ALA A 29 -6.02 -0.78 26.62
N PRO A 30 -6.39 -0.77 27.90
CA PRO A 30 -5.53 -1.32 28.95
C PRO A 30 -5.13 -2.76 28.63
N GLY A 31 -3.82 -3.01 28.48
CA GLY A 31 -3.25 -4.32 28.16
C GLY A 31 -3.52 -4.86 26.74
N GLU A 32 -4.05 -4.08 25.80
CA GLU A 32 -4.20 -4.54 24.41
C GLU A 32 -4.26 -3.41 23.38
N TRP A 33 -3.89 -3.76 22.15
CA TRP A 33 -4.15 -2.95 20.96
C TRP A 33 -5.32 -3.57 20.19
N ARG A 34 -6.21 -2.72 19.68
CA ARG A 34 -7.28 -3.13 18.78
C ARG A 34 -7.19 -2.37 17.47
N LEU A 35 -7.22 -3.11 16.37
CA LEU A 35 -7.23 -2.56 15.03
C LEU A 35 -8.52 -2.99 14.34
N ALA A 36 -9.13 -2.08 13.60
CA ALA A 36 -10.28 -2.40 12.75
C ALA A 36 -10.16 -1.65 11.44
N THR A 37 -10.72 -2.20 10.37
CA THR A 37 -10.67 -1.56 9.05
C THR A 37 -11.98 -1.64 8.32
N LEU A 38 -12.20 -0.68 7.43
CA LEU A 38 -13.29 -0.65 6.48
C LEU A 38 -12.73 -0.30 5.10
N GLN A 39 -13.14 -1.07 4.10
CA GLN A 39 -12.83 -0.80 2.69
C GLN A 39 -13.99 -0.03 2.07
N GLU A 40 -13.74 1.24 1.80
CA GLU A 40 -14.69 2.18 1.25
C GLU A 40 -14.91 1.90 -0.24
N GLU A 41 -16.11 2.23 -0.74
CA GLU A 41 -16.40 2.08 -2.17
C GLU A 41 -15.57 3.05 -3.01
N ARG A 42 -15.36 4.28 -2.50
CA ARG A 42 -14.67 5.36 -3.19
C ARG A 42 -13.45 5.83 -2.40
N PRO A 43 -12.38 6.29 -3.08
CA PRO A 43 -11.26 6.93 -2.41
C PRO A 43 -11.72 8.17 -1.61
N GLN A 44 -11.18 8.31 -0.41
CA GLN A 44 -11.36 9.45 0.48
C GLN A 44 -10.07 10.27 0.55
N ALA A 45 -10.20 11.56 0.88
CA ALA A 45 -9.05 12.41 1.17
C ALA A 45 -8.27 11.85 2.37
N THR A 46 -6.93 11.96 2.32
CA THR A 46 -6.10 11.53 3.43
C THR A 46 -6.37 12.37 4.67
N GLU A 47 -6.85 11.74 5.72
CA GLU A 47 -7.17 12.37 7.00
C GLU A 47 -6.66 11.49 8.15
N TYR A 48 -6.01 12.11 9.13
CA TYR A 48 -5.65 11.43 10.37
C TYR A 48 -6.18 12.24 11.55
N ARG A 49 -6.88 11.56 12.46
CA ARG A 49 -7.40 12.13 13.70
C ARG A 49 -7.03 11.21 14.86
N ALA A 50 -6.54 11.77 15.96
CA ALA A 50 -6.17 11.05 17.17
C ALA A 50 -6.99 11.55 18.35
N ASP A 51 -6.81 10.88 19.49
CA ASP A 51 -7.45 11.26 20.74
C ASP A 51 -8.97 11.37 20.60
N LEU A 52 -9.58 10.39 19.94
CA LEU A 52 -11.03 10.28 19.77
C LEU A 52 -11.61 9.30 20.80
N PRO A 53 -12.89 9.46 21.18
CA PRO A 53 -13.59 8.40 21.89
C PRO A 53 -13.67 7.14 21.02
N VAL A 54 -13.72 5.97 21.66
CA VAL A 54 -13.85 4.69 20.97
C VAL A 54 -15.22 4.62 20.27
N PRO A 55 -15.28 4.35 18.95
CA PRO A 55 -16.54 4.20 18.25
C PRO A 55 -17.33 2.98 18.76
N ARG A 56 -18.66 3.13 18.92
CA ARG A 56 -19.53 2.03 19.34
C ARG A 56 -19.85 1.03 18.22
N GLU A 57 -19.80 1.48 16.97
CA GLU A 57 -20.31 0.75 15.79
C GLU A 57 -19.17 0.27 14.85
N VAL A 58 -18.09 -0.26 15.42
CA VAL A 58 -17.01 -0.88 14.64
C VAL A 58 -17.04 -2.39 14.92
N PRO A 59 -17.55 -3.21 13.98
CA PRO A 59 -17.94 -4.58 14.28
C PRO A 59 -16.78 -5.58 14.39
N ASP A 60 -15.63 -5.31 13.75
CA ASP A 60 -14.58 -6.33 13.55
C ASP A 60 -13.20 -5.90 14.06
N TRP A 61 -13.07 -5.83 15.40
CA TRP A 61 -11.79 -5.55 16.03
C TRP A 61 -10.87 -6.77 16.05
N ILE A 62 -9.69 -6.63 15.45
CA ILE A 62 -8.55 -7.53 15.65
C ILE A 62 -7.86 -7.11 16.96
N ARG A 63 -7.67 -8.05 17.88
CA ARG A 63 -7.12 -7.80 19.22
C ARG A 63 -5.70 -8.34 19.35
N TYR A 64 -4.81 -7.54 19.91
CA TYR A 64 -3.41 -7.88 20.21
C TYR A 64 -3.16 -7.66 21.69
N ILE A 65 -2.96 -8.75 22.44
CA ILE A 65 -2.80 -8.70 23.90
C ILE A 65 -1.33 -8.43 24.25
N GLY A 66 -1.08 -7.52 25.19
CA GLY A 66 0.27 -7.13 25.59
C GLY A 66 0.32 -6.49 26.98
N PRO A 67 1.51 -6.04 27.43
CA PRO A 67 1.64 -5.37 28.71
C PRO A 67 0.96 -4.00 28.70
N ASP A 68 0.38 -3.61 29.85
CA ASP A 68 -0.26 -2.30 30.01
C ASP A 68 0.78 -1.19 30.09
N ARG A 69 0.99 -0.48 28.97
CA ARG A 69 1.98 0.58 28.81
C ARG A 69 1.40 1.72 27.96
N PRO A 70 1.88 2.97 28.13
CA PRO A 70 1.51 4.09 27.26
C PRO A 70 1.69 3.71 25.78
N GLY A 71 0.66 3.98 24.99
CA GLY A 71 0.56 3.50 23.62
C GLY A 71 1.27 4.39 22.62
N ALA A 72 2.53 4.13 22.32
CA ALA A 72 3.13 4.65 21.09
C ALA A 72 2.89 3.67 19.94
N PHE A 73 2.59 4.18 18.76
CA PHE A 73 2.52 3.40 17.54
C PHE A 73 3.10 4.18 16.35
N ARG A 74 3.47 3.47 15.31
CA ARG A 74 3.96 4.03 14.06
C ARG A 74 3.13 3.50 12.90
N LEU A 75 2.87 4.39 11.95
CA LEU A 75 2.32 4.04 10.65
C LEU A 75 3.42 4.17 9.62
N LEU A 76 3.57 3.16 8.78
CA LEU A 76 4.52 3.17 7.67
C LEU A 76 3.81 2.85 6.34
N PRO A 77 4.20 3.52 5.25
CA PRO A 77 3.85 3.07 3.92
C PRO A 77 4.78 1.93 3.54
N VAL A 78 4.22 0.79 3.13
CA VAL A 78 4.97 -0.33 2.57
C VAL A 78 4.38 -0.71 1.22
N LEU A 79 5.16 -1.39 0.37
CA LEU A 79 4.63 -1.90 -0.89
C LEU A 79 3.65 -3.07 -0.63
N PRO A 80 2.76 -3.38 -1.59
CA PRO A 80 1.87 -4.53 -1.47
C PRO A 80 2.64 -5.85 -1.20
N PRO A 81 2.06 -6.79 -0.43
CA PRO A 81 2.76 -8.01 0.01
C PRO A 81 2.94 -9.08 -1.08
N LEU A 82 2.52 -8.79 -2.31
CA LEU A 82 2.67 -9.65 -3.48
C LEU A 82 3.11 -8.80 -4.67
N PRO A 83 3.94 -9.33 -5.58
CA PRO A 83 4.37 -8.62 -6.78
C PRO A 83 3.21 -8.03 -7.56
N LEU A 84 3.44 -6.94 -8.28
CA LEU A 84 2.41 -6.25 -9.05
C LEU A 84 2.51 -6.64 -10.52
N ALA A 85 1.43 -7.18 -11.08
CA ALA A 85 1.25 -7.31 -12.52
C ALA A 85 0.71 -5.99 -13.07
N ILE A 86 1.62 -5.13 -13.52
CA ILE A 86 1.32 -3.80 -14.03
C ILE A 86 0.95 -3.92 -15.50
N SER A 87 -0.27 -3.52 -15.86
CA SER A 87 -0.75 -3.46 -17.24
C SER A 87 -1.14 -2.04 -17.61
N PRO A 88 -0.93 -1.61 -18.87
CA PRO A 88 -1.31 -0.27 -19.28
C PRO A 88 -2.84 -0.18 -19.39
N ALA A 89 -3.39 0.97 -19.01
CA ALA A 89 -4.83 1.25 -19.07
C ALA A 89 -5.33 1.48 -20.51
N SER A 90 -4.40 1.75 -21.43
CA SER A 90 -4.62 1.91 -22.88
C SER A 90 -3.53 1.16 -23.64
N ALA A 91 -3.73 0.90 -24.93
CA ALA A 91 -2.69 0.30 -25.76
C ALA A 91 -1.38 1.10 -25.66
N LEU A 92 -0.28 0.41 -25.41
CA LEU A 92 1.06 0.98 -25.28
C LEU A 92 2.01 0.16 -26.14
N HIS A 93 2.77 0.84 -27.01
CA HIS A 93 3.73 0.20 -27.90
C HIS A 93 5.11 0.83 -27.68
N LEU A 94 6.13 -0.01 -27.54
CA LEU A 94 7.52 0.43 -27.48
C LEU A 94 8.10 0.44 -28.88
N LEU A 95 8.65 1.59 -29.28
CA LEU A 95 9.26 1.73 -30.60
C LEU A 95 10.54 0.88 -30.72
N PRO A 96 10.90 0.44 -31.94
CA PRO A 96 12.16 -0.26 -32.18
C PRO A 96 13.37 0.49 -31.64
N SER A 97 14.35 -0.24 -31.10
CA SER A 97 15.64 0.29 -30.64
C SER A 97 15.53 1.52 -29.72
N SER A 98 14.49 1.58 -28.89
CA SER A 98 14.18 2.73 -28.04
C SER A 98 14.23 2.40 -26.55
N ARG A 99 14.56 3.42 -25.77
CA ARG A 99 14.44 3.42 -24.30
C ARG A 99 13.34 4.40 -23.92
N SER A 100 12.52 4.01 -22.95
CA SER A 100 11.42 4.82 -22.46
C SER A 100 11.38 4.79 -20.95
N GLU A 101 11.05 5.91 -20.34
CA GLU A 101 10.85 6.04 -18.89
C GLU A 101 9.37 6.28 -18.63
N LEU A 102 8.81 5.51 -17.71
CA LEU A 102 7.41 5.59 -17.33
C LEU A 102 7.29 5.67 -15.82
N PHE A 103 6.35 6.48 -15.32
CA PHE A 103 6.05 6.62 -13.91
C PHE A 103 4.72 5.97 -13.59
N VAL A 104 4.71 5.14 -12.54
CA VAL A 104 3.54 4.41 -12.06
C VAL A 104 3.31 4.73 -10.59
N GLY A 105 2.08 5.12 -10.26
CA GLY A 105 1.64 5.25 -8.88
C GLY A 105 1.19 3.88 -8.33
N ILE A 106 1.90 3.38 -7.33
CA ILE A 106 1.60 2.12 -6.65
C ILE A 106 0.82 2.43 -5.37
N PRO A 107 -0.40 1.88 -5.17
CA PRO A 107 -1.11 2.04 -3.90
C PRO A 107 -0.30 1.38 -2.77
N VAL A 108 -0.10 2.12 -1.69
CA VAL A 108 0.67 1.61 -0.54
C VAL A 108 -0.18 0.70 0.34
N THR A 109 0.48 -0.07 1.17
CA THR A 109 -0.09 -0.77 2.31
C THR A 109 0.30 -0.02 3.57
N VAL A 110 -0.65 0.22 4.46
CA VAL A 110 -0.41 0.83 5.77
C VAL A 110 0.02 -0.26 6.74
N ARG A 111 1.28 -0.22 7.17
CA ARG A 111 1.78 -1.07 8.26
C ARG A 111 1.60 -0.36 9.59
N VAL A 112 1.03 -1.05 10.57
CA VAL A 112 0.88 -0.59 11.96
C VAL A 112 1.93 -1.29 12.82
N GLU A 113 2.77 -0.51 13.47
CA GLU A 113 3.85 -0.99 14.32
C GLU A 113 3.78 -0.40 15.74
N ILE A 114 4.23 -1.16 16.73
CA ILE A 114 4.34 -0.71 18.13
C ILE A 114 5.74 -1.01 18.69
N PRO A 115 6.24 -0.21 19.65
CA PRO A 115 7.43 -0.58 20.41
C PRO A 115 7.15 -1.80 21.30
N HIS A 116 8.00 -2.83 21.22
CA HIS A 116 7.91 -4.02 22.06
C HIS A 116 9.31 -4.59 22.33
N GLY A 117 9.65 -4.78 23.60
CA GLY A 117 10.92 -5.43 23.99
C GLY A 117 12.19 -4.71 23.51
N GLY A 118 12.16 -3.39 23.32
CA GLY A 118 13.28 -2.62 22.76
C GLY A 118 13.40 -2.66 21.23
N GLN A 119 12.48 -3.34 20.56
CA GLN A 119 12.36 -3.41 19.10
C GLN A 119 11.00 -2.86 18.64
N THR A 120 10.79 -2.86 17.34
CA THR A 120 9.51 -2.53 16.72
C THR A 120 8.81 -3.82 16.29
N LEU A 121 7.54 -3.97 16.68
CA LEU A 121 6.70 -5.11 16.33
C LEU A 121 5.61 -4.68 15.35
N THR A 122 5.50 -5.38 14.22
CA THR A 122 4.38 -5.20 13.29
C THR A 122 3.13 -5.90 13.83
N LEU A 123 2.02 -5.15 13.95
CA LEU A 123 0.73 -5.71 14.33
C LEU A 123 -0.05 -6.21 13.10
N ALA A 124 -0.14 -5.38 12.07
CA ALA A 124 -0.85 -5.70 10.83
C ALA A 124 -0.48 -4.75 9.69
N GLU A 125 -0.88 -5.17 8.50
CA GLU A 125 -0.75 -4.45 7.24
C GLU A 125 -2.10 -4.39 6.53
N PHE A 126 -2.50 -3.19 6.08
CA PHE A 126 -3.79 -2.98 5.43
C PHE A 126 -3.62 -2.20 4.12
N PRO A 127 -4.04 -2.72 2.96
CA PRO A 127 -3.90 -2.01 1.70
C PRO A 127 -4.80 -0.77 1.69
N VAL A 128 -4.28 0.37 1.21
CA VAL A 128 -5.09 1.59 1.02
C VAL A 128 -6.11 1.42 -0.11
N GLN A 129 -5.89 0.44 -0.99
CA GLN A 129 -6.82 0.02 -2.02
C GLN A 129 -6.66 -1.50 -2.24
N PRO A 130 -7.74 -2.29 -2.16
CA PRO A 130 -7.66 -3.71 -2.45
C PRO A 130 -7.41 -3.91 -3.94
N LEU A 131 -6.42 -4.74 -4.26
CA LEU A 131 -6.10 -5.17 -5.61
C LEU A 131 -6.52 -6.62 -5.81
N ALA A 132 -6.97 -6.96 -7.01
CA ALA A 132 -7.33 -8.32 -7.35
C ALA A 132 -6.07 -9.18 -7.52
N LYS A 133 -6.09 -10.42 -7.02
CA LYS A 133 -5.05 -11.40 -7.33
C LYS A 133 -5.13 -11.80 -8.80
N THR A 134 -3.99 -12.00 -9.43
CA THR A 134 -3.86 -12.47 -10.81
C THR A 134 -2.64 -13.36 -10.96
N TRP A 135 -2.67 -14.24 -11.95
CA TRP A 135 -1.50 -15.00 -12.37
C TRP A 135 -0.74 -14.23 -13.44
N PHE A 136 0.58 -14.08 -13.30
CA PHE A 136 1.46 -13.51 -14.32
C PHE A 136 2.30 -14.63 -14.95
N GLY A 137 2.17 -14.81 -16.26
CA GLY A 137 2.74 -15.94 -17.00
C GLY A 137 1.65 -16.68 -17.79
N GLN A 138 2.02 -17.76 -18.47
CA GLN A 138 1.03 -18.61 -19.11
C GLN A 138 0.25 -19.40 -18.05
N PRO A 139 -1.03 -19.75 -18.31
CA PRO A 139 -1.75 -20.74 -17.50
C PRO A 139 -0.91 -22.03 -17.41
N ASP A 140 -0.82 -22.61 -16.22
CA ASP A 140 -0.08 -23.84 -15.93
C ASP A 140 1.46 -23.76 -16.10
N ASP A 141 2.02 -22.56 -16.29
CA ASP A 141 3.47 -22.34 -16.27
C ASP A 141 4.00 -22.51 -14.83
N PRO A 142 4.88 -23.49 -14.53
CA PRO A 142 5.45 -23.67 -13.20
C PRO A 142 6.33 -22.49 -12.75
N HIS A 143 6.73 -21.60 -13.67
CA HIS A 143 7.47 -20.38 -13.39
C HIS A 143 6.58 -19.12 -13.31
N GLY A 144 5.26 -19.28 -13.43
CA GLY A 144 4.33 -18.17 -13.27
C GLY A 144 4.34 -17.60 -11.84
N LEU A 145 3.96 -16.34 -11.72
CA LEU A 145 3.98 -15.59 -10.46
C LEU A 145 2.57 -15.20 -10.02
N LEU A 146 2.23 -15.49 -8.77
CA LEU A 146 1.04 -14.93 -8.14
C LEU A 146 1.28 -13.44 -7.87
N CYS A 147 0.46 -12.58 -8.48
CA CYS A 147 0.60 -11.13 -8.40
C CYS A 147 -0.70 -10.45 -7.98
N LEU A 148 -0.60 -9.15 -7.67
CA LEU A 148 -1.72 -8.22 -7.60
C LEU A 148 -1.84 -7.45 -8.91
N SER A 149 -3.05 -7.36 -9.46
CA SER A 149 -3.30 -6.67 -10.72
C SER A 149 -3.35 -5.16 -10.50
N LEU A 150 -2.50 -4.42 -11.22
CA LEU A 150 -2.49 -2.96 -11.24
C LEU A 150 -2.64 -2.46 -12.67
N ARG A 151 -3.78 -1.83 -12.98
CA ARG A 151 -3.91 -1.06 -14.23
C ARG A 151 -3.37 0.33 -14.02
N SER A 152 -2.35 0.71 -14.78
CA SER A 152 -1.71 2.01 -14.71
C SER A 152 -1.82 2.73 -16.04
N ARG A 153 -1.97 4.05 -16.01
CA ARG A 153 -1.86 4.85 -17.23
C ARG A 153 -0.40 5.13 -17.63
N ALA A 154 0.58 4.67 -16.84
CA ALA A 154 2.03 4.74 -17.09
C ALA A 154 2.47 6.07 -17.71
N ARG A 155 2.71 7.07 -16.86
CA ARG A 155 2.96 8.45 -17.28
C ARG A 155 4.37 8.66 -17.81
N LEU A 156 4.53 9.57 -18.77
CA LEU A 156 5.88 9.94 -19.25
C LEU A 156 6.55 10.95 -18.32
N ASP A 157 5.76 11.72 -17.57
CA ASP A 157 6.22 12.69 -16.59
C ASP A 157 5.58 12.39 -15.23
N VAL A 158 6.40 12.45 -14.17
CA VAL A 158 5.94 12.29 -12.79
C VAL A 158 4.87 13.32 -12.41
N ALA A 159 4.91 14.52 -12.98
CA ALA A 159 3.91 15.57 -12.74
C ALA A 159 2.51 15.16 -13.21
N GLU A 160 2.40 14.27 -14.19
CA GLU A 160 1.11 13.75 -14.69
C GLU A 160 0.45 12.73 -13.76
N LEU A 161 1.15 12.29 -12.69
CA LEU A 161 0.55 11.51 -11.60
C LEU A 161 -0.30 12.38 -10.67
N GLY A 162 -0.22 13.71 -10.81
CA GLY A 162 -0.93 14.67 -9.98
C GLY A 162 -0.18 15.03 -8.70
N PRO A 163 -0.85 15.68 -7.74
CA PRO A 163 -0.20 16.10 -6.50
C PRO A 163 0.29 14.90 -5.69
N ALA A 164 1.32 15.15 -4.87
CA ALA A 164 1.85 14.16 -3.94
C ALA A 164 0.73 13.61 -3.05
N ASP A 165 0.51 12.30 -3.13
CA ASP A 165 -0.55 11.58 -2.42
C ASP A 165 0.11 10.53 -1.51
N PRO A 166 -0.02 10.64 -0.17
CA PRO A 166 0.54 9.67 0.75
C PRO A 166 0.04 8.23 0.53
N ALA A 167 -1.11 8.05 -0.13
CA ALA A 167 -1.64 6.73 -0.48
C ALA A 167 -0.89 6.05 -1.64
N ARG A 168 0.06 6.73 -2.30
CA ARG A 168 0.79 6.20 -3.46
C ARG A 168 2.30 6.34 -3.31
N ALA A 169 3.02 5.25 -3.59
CA ALA A 169 4.43 5.28 -3.91
C ALA A 169 4.60 5.54 -5.42
N VAL A 170 5.63 6.29 -5.82
CA VAL A 170 5.96 6.49 -7.23
C VAL A 170 7.08 5.53 -7.61
N CYS A 171 6.85 4.74 -8.66
CA CYS A 171 7.83 3.84 -9.24
C CYS A 171 8.18 4.29 -10.65
N GLU A 172 9.48 4.48 -10.91
CA GLU A 172 10.03 4.73 -12.23
C GLU A 172 10.35 3.38 -12.90
N LEU A 173 9.78 3.18 -14.09
CA LEU A 173 10.01 2.02 -14.94
C LEU A 173 10.85 2.44 -16.14
N ARG A 174 12.04 1.86 -16.27
CA ARG A 174 12.91 2.04 -17.44
C ARG A 174 12.73 0.85 -18.38
N LEU A 175 12.11 1.10 -19.52
CA LEU A 175 11.84 0.10 -20.54
C LEU A 175 12.84 0.24 -21.68
N HIS A 176 13.29 -0.90 -22.21
CA HIS A 176 14.18 -0.95 -23.36
C HIS A 176 13.63 -1.96 -24.35
N ASN A 177 13.32 -1.51 -25.56
CA ASN A 177 13.03 -2.38 -26.69
C ASN A 177 14.29 -2.47 -27.56
N PRO A 178 15.13 -3.52 -27.39
CA PRO A 178 16.35 -3.69 -28.18
C PRO A 178 16.06 -4.21 -29.59
N THR A 179 14.82 -4.60 -29.89
CA THR A 179 14.47 -5.24 -31.16
C THR A 179 14.33 -4.21 -32.28
N THR A 180 14.29 -4.70 -33.51
CA THR A 180 14.00 -3.91 -34.71
C THR A 180 12.49 -3.80 -35.00
N ALA A 181 11.64 -4.39 -34.15
CA ALA A 181 10.20 -4.42 -34.30
C ALA A 181 9.50 -3.59 -33.21
N MET A 182 8.30 -3.11 -33.52
CA MET A 182 7.44 -2.49 -32.52
C MET A 182 6.93 -3.55 -31.55
N LEU A 183 7.12 -3.32 -30.25
CA LEU A 183 6.73 -4.27 -29.21
C LEU A 183 5.46 -3.80 -28.49
N PRO A 184 4.34 -4.53 -28.56
CA PRO A 184 3.17 -4.23 -27.73
C PRO A 184 3.48 -4.53 -26.26
N PHE A 185 3.40 -3.51 -25.40
CA PHE A 185 3.56 -3.68 -23.96
C PHE A 185 2.26 -4.19 -23.36
N GLN A 186 2.23 -5.44 -22.91
CA GLN A 186 1.05 -6.07 -22.33
C GLN A 186 1.03 -5.92 -20.81
N SER A 187 2.08 -6.40 -20.14
CA SER A 187 2.22 -6.31 -18.69
C SER A 187 3.67 -6.52 -18.26
N LEU A 188 3.98 -6.06 -17.05
CA LEU A 188 5.25 -6.27 -16.35
C LEU A 188 4.95 -6.75 -14.92
N ALA A 189 5.66 -7.77 -14.46
CA ALA A 189 5.69 -8.12 -13.04
C ALA A 189 6.74 -7.27 -12.33
N LEU A 190 6.29 -6.45 -11.37
CA LEU A 190 7.15 -5.68 -10.48
C LEU A 190 7.22 -6.39 -9.12
N PRO A 191 8.38 -6.92 -8.71
CA PRO A 191 8.58 -7.45 -7.37
C PRO A 191 8.34 -6.36 -6.32
N THR A 192 7.62 -6.68 -5.25
CA THR A 192 7.30 -5.75 -4.16
C THR A 192 7.85 -6.19 -2.81
N ASP A 193 8.51 -7.35 -2.77
CA ASP A 193 9.18 -7.81 -1.57
C ASP A 193 10.27 -6.82 -1.17
N PRO A 194 10.52 -6.63 0.14
CA PRO A 194 11.77 -6.03 0.56
C PRO A 194 12.88 -6.90 -0.02
N LEU A 195 13.65 -6.37 -0.97
CA LEU A 195 14.93 -6.96 -1.36
C LEU A 195 15.66 -7.25 -0.05
N GLY A 196 15.86 -8.53 0.26
CA GLY A 196 16.35 -8.97 1.56
C GLY A 196 17.53 -8.11 2.01
N LEU A 197 17.41 -7.53 3.19
CA LEU A 197 18.56 -7.00 3.94
C LEU A 197 19.28 -8.17 4.61
#